data_AF-A0A565BKE7-F1
#
_entry.id   AF-A0A565BKE7-F1
#
_cell.length_a   1.000
_cell.length_b   1.000
_cell.length_c   1.000
_cell.angle_alpha   90.00
_cell.angle_beta   90.00
_cell.angle_gamma   90.00
#
_symmetry.space_group_name_H-M   'P 1'
#
loop_
_entity.id
_entity.type
_entity.pdbx_description
1 polymer ?
#
loop_
_entity_poly.entity_id
_entity_poly.type
_entity_poly.pdbx_seq_one_letter_code
_entity_poly.pdbx_strand_id
1 'polypeptide(L)'
;MAVGLTPNQHLAAVISSAFYSLWNLLSGFLVQKPLIPVWWIWFYYICPVAWTLQGVILSQLGDVETMINEPMFHGTVKEFIEQYFGYKPDMIGVSAAVLVGFCVLFFSGFALSVKFLNFQRR
;
A
#
# COMPACT_ATOMS: atom_id res chain seq x y z
N MET A 1 2.54 0.29 -15.87
CA MET A 1 2.79 1.73 -16.14
C MET A 1 4.23 2.01 -16.58
N ALA A 2 5.26 1.61 -15.81
CA ALA A 2 6.66 1.96 -16.09
C ALA A 2 7.12 1.68 -17.53
N VAL A 3 6.75 0.54 -18.12
CA VAL A 3 7.10 0.17 -19.51
C VAL A 3 6.56 1.15 -20.55
N GLY A 4 5.41 1.78 -20.31
CA GLY A 4 4.86 2.79 -21.22
C GLY A 4 5.54 4.15 -21.10
N LEU A 5 6.12 4.45 -19.93
CA LEU A 5 6.78 5.72 -19.61
C LEU A 5 8.29 5.71 -19.94
N THR A 6 8.89 4.55 -20.14
CA THR A 6 10.31 4.42 -20.45
C THR A 6 10.54 3.92 -21.88
N PRO A 7 11.56 4.42 -22.59
CA PRO A 7 11.88 3.99 -23.95
C PRO A 7 12.48 2.57 -24.05
N ASN A 8 12.87 1.95 -22.93
CA ASN A 8 13.47 0.62 -22.90
C ASN A 8 12.90 -0.23 -21.75
N GLN A 9 12.57 -1.50 -22.03
CA GLN A 9 12.04 -2.46 -21.07
C GLN A 9 12.99 -2.74 -19.91
N HIS A 10 14.30 -2.78 -20.14
CA HIS A 10 15.29 -3.00 -19.07
C HIS A 10 15.30 -1.85 -18.06
N LEU A 11 15.19 -0.61 -18.54
CA LEU A 11 15.10 0.57 -17.68
C LEU A 11 13.81 0.55 -16.86
N ALA A 12 12.68 0.22 -17.49
CA ALA A 12 11.41 0.01 -16.77
C ALA A 12 11.53 -1.05 -15.68
N ALA A 13 12.23 -2.16 -15.95
CA ALA A 13 12.40 -3.23 -14.99
C ALA A 13 13.23 -2.80 -13.77
N VAL A 14 14.35 -2.10 -13.98
CA VAL A 14 15.21 -1.60 -12.88
C VAL A 14 14.47 -0.56 -12.02
N ILE A 15 13.74 0.35 -12.65
CA ILE A 15 12.95 1.35 -11.91
C ILE A 15 11.85 0.62 -11.13
N SER A 16 11.12 -0.29 -11.75
CA SER A 16 10.03 -1.02 -11.09
C SER A 16 10.53 -1.85 -9.91
N SER A 17 11.66 -2.53 -10.03
CA SER A 17 12.21 -3.34 -8.94
C SER A 17 12.60 -2.51 -7.73
N ALA A 18 13.20 -1.33 -7.94
CA ALA A 18 13.52 -0.41 -6.84
C ALA A 18 12.26 0.07 -6.10
N PHE A 19 11.20 0.45 -6.84
CA PHE A 19 9.92 0.86 -6.25
C PHE A 19 9.23 -0.29 -5.51
N TYR A 20 9.24 -1.51 -6.06
CA TYR A 20 8.66 -2.67 -5.39
C TYR A 20 9.35 -2.99 -4.07
N SER A 21 10.69 -2.96 -4.03
CA SER A 21 11.44 -3.18 -2.80
C SER A 21 11.12 -2.14 -1.73
N LEU A 22 11.04 -0.86 -2.12
CA LEU A 22 10.70 0.22 -1.19
C LEU A 22 9.25 0.09 -0.67
N TRP A 23 8.31 -0.22 -1.56
CA TRP A 23 6.92 -0.46 -1.19
C TRP A 23 6.76 -1.68 -0.30
N ASN A 24 7.51 -2.77 -0.53
CA ASN A 24 7.47 -3.94 0.34
C ASN A 24 7.90 -3.59 1.77
N LEU A 25 9.01 -2.86 1.92
CA LEU A 25 9.54 -2.45 3.21
C LEU A 25 8.61 -1.49 3.98
N LEU A 26 8.08 -0.47 3.30
CA LEU A 26 7.29 0.61 3.90
C LEU A 26 5.77 0.42 3.75
N SER A 27 5.31 -0.79 3.46
CA SER A 27 3.88 -1.10 3.30
C SER A 27 3.10 -1.19 4.62
N GLY A 28 3.75 -1.09 5.78
CA GLY A 28 3.07 -1.23 7.08
C GLY A 28 3.12 -2.62 7.69
N PHE A 29 3.61 -3.64 6.96
CA PHE A 29 3.75 -5.00 7.50
C PHE A 29 5.15 -5.24 8.11
N LEU A 30 6.22 -5.05 7.34
CA LEU A 30 7.59 -5.20 7.83
C LEU A 30 7.99 -4.07 8.79
N VAL A 31 7.71 -2.84 8.38
CA VAL A 31 7.82 -1.65 9.24
C VAL A 31 6.41 -1.14 9.50
N GLN A 32 5.97 -1.24 10.75
CA GLN A 32 4.65 -0.81 11.15
C GLN A 32 4.50 0.71 11.00
N LYS A 33 3.29 1.15 10.64
CA LYS A 33 2.96 2.58 10.47
C LYS A 33 3.36 3.46 11.67
N PRO A 34 3.18 3.07 12.94
CA PRO A 34 3.57 3.91 14.09
C PRO A 34 5.09 4.11 14.24
N LEU A 35 5.91 3.21 13.67
CA LEU A 35 7.37 3.27 13.75
C LEU A 35 8.00 4.07 12.60
N ILE A 36 7.23 4.42 11.58
CA ILE A 36 7.74 5.17 10.43
C ILE A 36 7.99 6.63 10.85
N PRO A 37 9.20 7.18 10.64
CA PRO A 37 9.50 8.57 10.94
C PRO A 37 8.52 9.53 10.23
N VAL A 38 8.15 10.63 10.90
CA VAL A 38 7.16 11.60 10.40
C VAL A 38 7.49 12.11 9.00
N TRP A 39 8.78 12.33 8.69
CA TRP A 39 9.19 12.77 7.36
C TRP A 39 9.01 11.72 6.27
N TRP A 40 8.98 10.43 6.61
CA TRP A 40 8.90 9.31 5.64
C TRP A 40 7.47 8.76 5.50
N ILE A 41 6.54 9.15 6.36
CA ILE A 41 5.20 8.56 6.40
C ILE A 41 4.37 8.83 5.13
N TRP A 42 4.70 9.87 4.35
CA TRP A 42 4.03 10.12 3.08
C TRP A 42 4.27 9.00 2.06
N PHE A 43 5.43 8.31 2.10
CA PHE A 43 5.68 7.15 1.24
C PHE A 43 4.73 6.00 1.54
N TYR A 44 4.36 5.81 2.80
CA TYR A 44 3.36 4.83 3.21
C TYR A 44 2.00 5.15 2.57
N TYR A 45 1.57 6.42 2.58
CA TYR A 45 0.28 6.82 2.01
C TYR A 45 0.21 6.76 0.48
N ILE A 46 1.33 6.91 -0.23
CA ILE A 46 1.40 6.78 -1.70
C ILE A 46 1.52 5.30 -2.12
N CYS A 47 1.83 4.39 -1.19
CA CYS A 47 1.97 2.97 -1.47
C CYS A 47 0.60 2.28 -1.55
N PRO A 48 0.15 1.79 -2.72
CA PRO A 48 -1.13 1.08 -2.82
C PRO A 48 -1.13 -0.22 -2.00
N VAL A 49 0.03 -0.86 -1.83
CA VAL A 49 0.17 -2.10 -1.04
C VAL A 49 -0.19 -1.88 0.43
N ALA A 50 0.14 -0.70 0.97
CA ALA A 50 -0.20 -0.35 2.36
C ALA A 50 -1.71 -0.32 2.60
N TRP A 51 -2.45 0.30 1.68
CA TRP A 51 -3.91 0.37 1.73
C TRP A 51 -4.56 -1.01 1.53
N THR A 52 -4.00 -1.85 0.66
CA THR A 52 -4.46 -3.24 0.49
C THR A 52 -4.28 -4.04 1.76
N LEU A 53 -3.12 -3.99 2.40
CA LEU A 53 -2.86 -4.70 3.65
C LEU A 53 -3.78 -4.23 4.76
N GLN A 54 -3.93 -2.92 4.93
CA GLN A 54 -4.87 -2.36 5.90
C GLN A 54 -6.29 -2.82 5.63
N GLY A 55 -6.75 -2.77 4.37
CA GLY A 55 -8.09 -3.21 3.98
C GLY A 55 -8.33 -4.70 4.27
N VAL A 56 -7.40 -5.58 3.89
CA VAL A 56 -7.51 -7.03 4.11
C VAL A 56 -7.50 -7.37 5.60
N ILE A 57 -6.53 -6.83 6.36
CA ILE A 57 -6.40 -7.13 7.79
C ILE A 57 -7.64 -6.66 8.55
N LEU A 58 -8.11 -5.43 8.32
CA LEU A 58 -9.30 -4.93 8.98
C LEU A 58 -10.57 -5.67 8.56
N SER A 59 -10.68 -6.10 7.30
CA SER A 59 -11.85 -6.86 6.83
C SER A 59 -11.92 -8.28 7.38
N GLN A 60 -10.81 -8.84 7.86
CA GLN A 60 -10.76 -10.21 8.38
C GLN A 60 -10.69 -10.27 9.90
N LEU A 61 -10.08 -9.27 10.53
CA LEU A 61 -9.75 -9.30 11.95
C LEU A 61 -10.23 -8.03 12.70
N GLY A 62 -10.78 -7.04 12.00
CA GLY A 62 -11.15 -5.75 12.60
C GLY A 62 -12.35 -5.80 13.55
N ASP A 63 -13.14 -6.86 13.49
CA ASP A 63 -14.31 -7.16 14.34
C ASP A 63 -14.10 -8.36 15.27
N VAL A 64 -12.89 -8.92 15.30
CA VAL A 64 -12.57 -10.10 16.10
C VAL A 64 -12.27 -9.68 17.54
N GLU A 65 -13.15 -10.07 18.46
CA GLU A 65 -13.05 -9.77 19.90
C GLU A 65 -12.41 -10.91 20.71
N THR A 66 -11.79 -11.89 20.04
CA THR A 66 -11.11 -12.99 20.74
C THR A 66 -9.94 -12.44 21.55
N MET A 67 -9.84 -12.90 22.81
CA MET A 67 -8.82 -12.45 23.74
C MET A 67 -7.49 -13.14 23.42
N ILE A 68 -6.44 -12.34 23.25
CA ILE A 68 -5.06 -12.78 23.19
C ILE A 68 -4.52 -12.70 24.62
N ASN A 69 -4.18 -13.86 25.19
CA ASN A 69 -3.58 -13.97 26.51
C ASN A 69 -2.12 -14.40 26.37
N GLU A 70 -1.27 -13.47 25.94
CA GLU A 70 0.17 -13.70 25.83
C GLU A 70 0.94 -12.85 26.85
N PRO A 71 2.15 -13.27 27.28
CA PRO A 71 2.95 -12.51 28.25
C PRO A 71 3.23 -11.07 27.82
N MET A 72 3.26 -10.81 26.50
CA MET A 72 3.58 -9.49 25.93
C MET A 72 2.35 -8.64 25.57
N PHE A 73 1.14 -9.22 25.53
CA PHE A 73 -0.08 -8.50 25.18
C PHE A 73 -1.32 -9.18 25.77
N HIS A 74 -2.14 -8.38 26.47
CA HIS A 74 -3.45 -8.78 26.98
C HIS A 74 -4.51 -7.84 26.41
N GLY A 75 -5.37 -8.38 25.55
CA GLY A 75 -6.42 -7.61 24.90
C GLY A 75 -7.08 -8.40 23.78
N THR A 76 -8.03 -7.78 23.10
CA THR A 76 -8.68 -8.38 21.94
C THR A 76 -7.78 -8.31 20.70
N VAL A 77 -8.03 -9.18 19.71
CA VAL A 77 -7.36 -9.10 18.39
C VAL A 77 -7.52 -7.71 17.75
N LYS A 78 -8.69 -7.10 17.88
CA LYS A 78 -8.95 -5.73 17.43
C LYS A 78 -8.01 -4.71 18.05
N GLU A 79 -7.84 -4.76 19.38
CA GLU A 79 -6.92 -3.86 20.10
C GLU A 79 -5.46 -4.10 19.69
N PHE A 80 -5.08 -5.36 19.47
CA PHE A 80 -3.75 -5.69 18.96
C PHE A 80 -3.49 -5.02 17.61
N ILE A 81 -4.44 -5.09 16.67
CA ILE A 81 -4.30 -4.51 15.34
C ILE A 81 -4.18 -2.98 15.41
N GLU A 82 -4.97 -2.34 16.26
CA GLU A 82 -4.92 -0.90 16.42
C GLU A 82 -3.59 -0.45 17.07
N GLN A 83 -3.13 -1.14 18.11
CA GLN A 83 -1.91 -0.77 18.83
C GLN A 83 -0.63 -1.12 18.06
N TYR A 84 -0.57 -2.30 17.44
CA TYR A 84 0.61 -2.82 16.75
C TYR A 84 0.75 -2.28 15.32
N PHE A 85 -0.34 -2.29 14.54
CA PHE A 85 -0.31 -1.82 13.15
C PHE A 85 -0.77 -0.38 12.98
N GLY A 86 -1.47 0.21 13.96
CA GLY A 86 -2.02 1.56 13.83
C GLY A 86 -3.22 1.64 12.90
N TYR A 87 -3.92 0.52 12.67
CA TYR A 87 -5.07 0.44 11.77
C TYR A 87 -6.36 0.67 12.54
N LYS A 88 -7.10 1.71 12.15
CA LYS A 88 -8.39 2.03 12.78
C LYS A 88 -9.52 1.22 12.13
N PRO A 89 -10.50 0.72 12.90
CA PRO A 89 -11.61 -0.09 12.38
C PRO A 89 -12.41 0.55 11.25
N ASP A 90 -12.65 1.86 11.34
CA ASP A 90 -13.49 2.61 10.40
C ASP A 90 -12.81 2.90 9.04
N MET A 91 -11.58 2.43 8.84
CA MET A 91 -10.78 2.76 7.65
C MET A 91 -11.00 1.82 6.47
N ILE A 92 -11.77 0.73 6.60
CA ILE A 92 -11.99 -0.23 5.49
C ILE A 92 -12.55 0.48 4.24
N GLY A 93 -13.58 1.30 4.42
CA GLY A 93 -14.19 2.05 3.31
C GLY A 93 -13.23 3.06 2.68
N VAL A 94 -12.40 3.71 3.50
CA VAL A 94 -11.37 4.65 3.02
C VAL A 94 -10.32 3.92 2.20
N SER A 95 -9.82 2.78 2.69
CA SER A 95 -8.86 1.94 1.96
C SER A 95 -9.40 1.50 0.61
N ALA A 96 -10.66 1.06 0.55
CA ALA A 96 -11.30 0.69 -0.71
C ALA A 96 -11.39 1.87 -1.70
N ALA A 97 -11.82 3.04 -1.23
CA ALA A 97 -11.91 4.24 -2.07
C ALA A 97 -10.54 4.69 -2.60
N VAL A 98 -9.51 4.67 -1.75
CA VAL A 98 -8.14 5.02 -2.15
C VAL A 98 -7.59 4.05 -3.19
N LEU A 99 -7.84 2.75 -3.04
CA LEU A 99 -7.42 1.74 -4.01
C LEU A 99 -8.08 1.94 -5.38
N VAL A 100 -9.38 2.25 -5.41
CA VAL A 100 -10.08 2.61 -6.66
C VAL A 100 -9.44 3.86 -7.28
N GLY A 101 -9.11 4.86 -6.46
CA GLY A 101 -8.38 6.06 -6.90
C GLY A 101 -7.04 5.73 -7.56
N PHE A 102 -6.24 4.82 -6.97
CA PHE A 102 -5.00 4.36 -7.57
C PHE A 102 -5.22 3.62 -8.89
N CYS A 103 -6.24 2.75 -8.98
CA CYS A 103 -6.58 2.07 -10.23
C CYS A 103 -6.89 3.07 -11.35
N VAL A 104 -7.72 4.08 -11.07
CA VAL A 104 -8.05 5.14 -12.03
C VAL A 104 -6.81 5.93 -12.41
N LEU A 105 -5.99 6.35 -11.42
CA LEU A 105 -4.75 7.10 -11.67
C LEU A 105 -3.79 6.34 -12.57
N PHE A 106 -3.51 5.06 -12.28
CA PHE A 106 -2.60 4.24 -13.08
C PHE A 106 -3.16 3.96 -14.48
N PHE A 107 -4.47 3.77 -14.59
CA PHE A 107 -5.13 3.61 -15.88
C PHE A 107 -5.02 4.88 -16.73
N SER A 108 -5.37 6.03 -16.16
CA SER A 108 -5.25 7.33 -16.84
C SER A 108 -3.80 7.64 -17.22
N GLY A 109 -2.84 7.40 -16.31
CA GLY A 109 -1.42 7.58 -16.60
C GLY A 109 -0.95 6.70 -17.77
N PHE A 110 -1.37 5.44 -17.81
CA PHE A 110 -1.09 4.55 -18.94
C PHE A 110 -1.75 5.02 -20.24
N ALA A 111 -3.03 5.40 -20.21
CA ALA A 111 -3.75 5.87 -21.38
C ALA A 111 -3.13 7.16 -21.97
N LEU A 112 -2.74 8.10 -21.11
CA LEU A 112 -2.03 9.32 -21.52
C LEU A 112 -0.64 8.99 -22.09
N SER A 113 0.08 8.06 -21.48
CA SER A 113 1.37 7.59 -21.97
C SER A 113 1.27 7.04 -23.40
N VAL A 114 0.27 6.19 -23.67
CA VAL A 114 0.04 5.66 -25.02
C VAL A 114 -0.32 6.78 -26.01
N LYS A 115 -1.18 7.71 -25.59
CA LYS A 115 -1.65 8.81 -26.46
C LYS A 115 -0.55 9.82 -26.81
N PHE A 116 0.28 10.21 -25.85
CA PHE A 116 1.25 11.30 -26.02
C PHE A 116 2.68 10.81 -26.27
N LEU A 117 3.12 9.76 -25.58
CA LEU A 117 4.51 9.32 -25.64
C LEU A 117 4.77 8.37 -26.81
N ASN A 118 3.75 7.66 -27.31
CA ASN A 118 3.72 6.84 -28.53
C ASN A 118 5.06 6.26 -29.03
N PHE A 119 5.90 5.77 -28.11
CA PHE A 119 7.22 5.21 -28.42
C PHE A 119 7.13 3.84 -29.09
N GLN A 120 5.93 3.23 -29.11
CA GLN A 120 5.66 1.94 -29.76
C GLN A 120 5.36 2.06 -31.26
N ARG A 121 5.35 3.27 -31.84
CA ARG A 121 5.13 3.49 -33.27
C ARG A 121 6.41 3.82 -34.03
N ARG A 122 7.50 3.11 -33.70
CA ARG A 122 8.70 2.98 -34.52
C ARG A 122 8.84 1.55 -34.99
#